data_AF-A0A525K5B8-F1
#
_entry.id   AF-A0A525K5B8-F1
#
_cell.length_a   1.000
_cell.length_b   1.000
_cell.length_c   1.000
_cell.angle_alpha   90.00
_cell.angle_beta   90.00
_cell.angle_gamma   90.00
#
_symmetry.space_group_name_H-M   'P 1'
#
loop_
_entity.id
_entity.type
_entity.pdbx_description
1 polymer ?
#
loop_
_entity_poly.entity_id
_entity_poly.type
_entity_poly.pdbx_seq_one_letter_code
_entity_poly.pdbx_strand_id
1 'polypeptide(L)' 'MKEPGLDGRHRDKNSPKAGEIQQKRSDTLNKNLPKPIPQFSPNATLGTMRERTGKVSEEAVRRAAAKMKK' A
#
# COMPACT_ATOMS: atom_id res chain seq x y z
N MET A 1 -3.35 29.55 -25.58
CA MET A 1 -2.70 28.73 -26.62
C MET A 1 -1.91 27.63 -25.91
N LYS A 2 -2.00 26.38 -26.35
CA LYS A 2 -1.51 25.21 -25.60
C LYS A 2 -0.39 24.56 -26.42
N GLU A 3 0.82 24.62 -25.92
CA GLU A 3 2.02 24.14 -26.64
C GLU A 3 1.94 22.62 -26.88
N PRO A 4 2.21 22.14 -28.12
CA PRO A 4 2.22 20.72 -28.44
C PRO A 4 3.52 20.08 -27.92
N GLY A 5 3.39 19.03 -27.11
CA GLY A 5 4.55 18.23 -26.70
C GLY A 5 5.23 17.57 -27.91
N LEU A 6 6.56 17.44 -27.85
CA LEU A 6 7.49 16.99 -28.90
C LEU A 6 7.27 15.57 -29.50
N ASP A 7 6.12 14.94 -29.29
CA ASP A 7 5.84 13.63 -29.89
C ASP A 7 4.35 13.34 -30.17
N GLY A 8 3.46 14.34 -30.12
CA GLY A 8 2.03 14.17 -30.45
C GLY A 8 1.24 13.22 -29.53
N ARG A 9 1.90 12.50 -28.63
CA ARG A 9 1.29 11.68 -27.59
C ARG A 9 0.79 12.61 -26.50
N HIS A 10 -0.52 12.66 -26.33
CA HIS A 10 -1.08 13.10 -25.05
C HIS A 10 -0.47 12.20 -23.98
N ARG A 11 0.30 12.78 -23.04
CA ARG A 11 0.55 12.11 -21.77
C ARG A 11 -0.83 11.76 -21.25
N ASP A 12 -1.12 10.46 -21.13
CA ASP A 12 -2.25 9.98 -20.36
C ASP A 12 -2.16 10.69 -19.00
N LYS A 13 -2.99 11.73 -18.86
CA LYS A 13 -3.21 12.44 -17.60
C LYS A 13 -4.05 11.59 -16.66
N ASN A 14 -4.23 10.31 -16.95
CA ASN A 14 -4.27 9.31 -15.90
C ASN A 14 -2.85 9.20 -15.35
N SER A 15 -2.40 10.26 -14.65
CA SER A 15 -1.64 10.04 -13.43
C SER A 15 -2.29 8.82 -12.77
N PRO A 16 -1.54 7.76 -12.37
CA PRO A 16 -2.11 6.94 -11.31
C PRO A 16 -2.50 7.98 -10.25
N LYS A 17 -3.79 8.05 -9.88
CA LYS A 17 -4.27 8.95 -8.81
C LYS A 17 -3.15 8.99 -7.79
N ALA A 18 -2.55 10.16 -7.59
CA ALA A 18 -1.45 10.29 -6.66
C ALA A 18 -1.96 9.77 -5.32
N GLY A 19 -1.60 8.54 -4.95
CA GLY A 19 -2.11 7.88 -3.74
C GLY A 19 -2.93 6.59 -3.89
N GLU A 20 -3.23 6.05 -5.07
CA GLU A 20 -3.72 4.66 -5.13
C GLU A 20 -2.54 3.70 -5.07
N ILE A 21 -2.14 3.40 -3.82
CA ILE A 21 -1.15 2.40 -3.46
C ILE A 21 -1.52 1.12 -4.20
N GLN A 22 -0.73 0.74 -5.21
CA GLN A 22 -0.81 -0.58 -5.82
C GLN A 22 -0.72 -1.58 -4.66
N GLN A 23 -1.85 -2.19 -4.32
CA GLN A 23 -1.94 -3.00 -3.11
C GLN A 23 -0.90 -4.10 -3.23
N LYS A 24 0.01 -4.17 -2.25
CA LYS A 24 0.91 -5.32 -2.16
C LYS A 24 0.06 -6.57 -2.07
N ARG A 25 0.55 -7.64 -2.70
CA ARG A 25 -0.16 -8.91 -2.75
C ARG A 25 -0.37 -9.44 -1.33
N SER A 26 -1.50 -10.09 -1.09
CA SER A 26 -1.88 -10.58 0.23
C SER A 26 -0.89 -11.61 0.80
N ASP A 27 -0.14 -12.31 -0.04
CA ASP A 27 0.91 -13.27 0.34
C ASP A 27 2.23 -12.62 0.79
N THR A 28 2.38 -11.29 0.69
CA THR A 28 3.61 -10.60 1.09
C THR A 28 3.87 -10.79 2.59
N LEU A 29 5.02 -11.34 2.94
CA LEU A 29 5.43 -11.50 4.34
C LEU A 29 5.80 -10.15 4.98
N ASN A 30 5.48 -9.98 6.27
CA ASN A 30 5.74 -8.76 7.02
C ASN A 30 7.23 -8.35 7.01
N LYS A 31 8.15 -9.31 7.09
CA LYS A 31 9.60 -9.06 7.00
C LYS A 31 10.05 -8.47 5.65
N ASN A 32 9.28 -8.71 4.58
CA ASN A 32 9.57 -8.22 3.23
C ASN A 32 8.92 -6.86 2.96
N LEU A 33 8.14 -6.33 3.91
CA LEU A 33 7.61 -4.98 3.80
C LEU A 33 8.75 -3.97 3.97
N PRO A 34 8.73 -2.83 3.24
CA PRO A 34 9.74 -1.79 3.38
C PRO A 34 9.84 -1.26 4.81
N LYS A 35 8.75 -1.35 5.57
CA LYS A 35 8.72 -1.08 7.01
C LYS A 35 7.87 -2.17 7.68
N PRO A 36 8.48 -3.17 8.33
CA PRO A 36 7.75 -4.21 9.05
C PRO A 36 6.80 -3.61 10.11
N ILE A 37 5.65 -4.27 10.31
CA ILE A 37 4.68 -3.92 11.34
C ILE A 37 5.03 -4.74 12.60
N PRO A 38 5.52 -4.11 13.68
CA PRO A 38 6.09 -4.82 14.83
C PRO A 38 5.07 -5.60 15.66
N GLN A 39 3.78 -5.33 15.50
CA GLN A 39 2.70 -6.05 16.20
C GLN A 39 2.37 -7.40 15.56
N PHE A 40 2.93 -7.70 14.39
CA PHE A 40 2.77 -8.97 13.70
C PHE A 40 4.09 -9.71 13.59
N SER A 41 4.01 -11.04 13.54
CA SER A 41 5.17 -11.89 13.28
C SER A 41 5.84 -11.50 11.95
N PRO A 42 7.18 -11.58 11.83
CA PRO A 42 7.89 -11.34 10.56
C PRO A 42 7.45 -12.30 9.44
N ASN A 43 6.94 -13.48 9.80
CA ASN A 43 6.42 -14.48 8.87
C ASN A 43 4.90 -14.39 8.66
N ALA A 44 4.21 -13.41 9.24
CA ALA A 44 2.81 -13.16 8.95
C ALA A 44 2.66 -12.56 7.55
N THR A 45 1.64 -12.98 6.80
CA THR A 45 1.33 -12.40 5.49
C THR A 45 0.49 -11.14 5.64
N LEU A 46 0.57 -10.24 4.67
CA LEU A 46 -0.21 -9.01 4.65
C LEU A 46 -1.72 -9.31 4.62
N GLY A 47 -2.15 -10.39 3.99
CA GLY A 47 -3.53 -10.89 4.01
C GLY A 47 -4.00 -11.16 5.44
N THR A 48 -3.23 -11.94 6.21
CA THR A 48 -3.57 -12.21 7.62
C THR A 48 -3.60 -10.94 8.46
N MET A 49 -2.69 -9.98 8.22
CA MET A 49 -2.70 -8.69 8.91
C MET A 49 -3.94 -7.85 8.56
N ARG A 50 -4.38 -7.87 7.29
CA ARG A 50 -5.59 -7.20 6.82
C ARG A 50 -6.85 -7.81 7.42
N GLU A 51 -6.96 -9.13 7.45
CA GLU A 51 -8.06 -9.85 8.09
C GLU A 51 -8.11 -9.54 9.59
N ARG A 52 -6.96 -9.57 10.26
CA ARG A 52 -6.90 -9.32 11.71
C ARG A 52 -7.27 -7.88 12.09
N THR A 53 -6.97 -6.92 11.23
CA THR A 53 -7.24 -5.49 11.48
C THR A 53 -8.53 -4.99 10.80
N GLY A 54 -9.11 -5.75 9.88
CA GLY A 54 -10.22 -5.32 9.02
C GLY A 54 -9.85 -4.17 8.07
N LYS A 55 -8.56 -3.96 7.78
CA LYS A 55 -8.06 -2.85 6.96
C LYS A 55 -7.28 -3.39 5.78
N VAL A 56 -7.41 -2.76 4.61
CA VAL A 56 -6.77 -3.24 3.37
C VAL A 56 -5.45 -2.51 3.06
N SER A 57 -5.34 -1.24 3.44
CA SER A 57 -4.11 -0.45 3.24
C SER A 57 -3.07 -0.75 4.34
N GLU A 58 -1.80 -0.92 3.97
CA GLU A 58 -0.69 -1.17 4.90
C GLU A 58 -0.61 -0.13 6.03
N GLU A 59 -0.80 1.15 5.70
CA GLU A 59 -0.79 2.22 6.72
C GLU A 59 -1.94 2.07 7.71
N ALA A 60 -3.13 1.70 7.22
CA ALA A 60 -4.30 1.49 8.05
C ALA A 60 -4.12 0.25 8.93
N VAL A 61 -3.57 -0.85 8.38
CA VAL A 61 -3.17 -2.05 9.14
C VAL A 61 -2.19 -1.66 10.25
N ARG A 62 -1.15 -0.88 9.93
CA ARG A 62 -0.15 -0.41 10.92
C ARG A 62 -0.80 0.40 12.05
N ARG A 63 -1.65 1.37 11.70
CA ARG A 63 -2.35 2.19 12.70
C ARG A 63 -3.30 1.36 13.56
N ALA A 64 -4.03 0.43 12.96
CA ALA A 64 -4.93 -0.46 13.68
C ALA A 64 -4.16 -1.38 14.62
N ALA A 65 -3.08 -1.99 14.14
CA ALA A 65 -2.23 -2.87 14.95
C ALA A 65 -1.59 -2.12 16.13
N ALA A 66 -1.13 -0.89 15.91
CA ALA A 66 -0.61 -0.04 16.99
C ALA A 66 -1.65 0.25 18.10
N LYS A 67 -2.94 0.35 17.73
CA LYS A 67 -4.04 0.53 18.70
C LYS A 67 -4.41 -0.75 19.43
N MET A 68 -4.17 -1.93 18.85
CA MET A 68 -4.46 -3.24 19.46
C MET A 68 -3.46 -3.64 20.56
N LYS A 69 -2.31 -2.98 20.67
CA LYS A 69 -1.31 -3.26 21.72
C LYS A 69 -1.61 -2.54 23.05
N LYS A 70 -2.66 -1.73 23.12
CA LYS A 70 -3.15 -1.10 24.35
C LYS A 70 -4.14 -2.01 25.04
#